data_AF-A0A842Q2T6-F1
#
_entry.id   AF-A0A842Q2T6-F1
#
_cell.length_a   1.000
_cell.length_b   1.000
_cell.length_c   1.000
_cell.angle_alpha   90.00
_cell.angle_beta   90.00
_cell.angle_gamma   90.00
#
_symmetry.space_group_name_H-M   'P 1'
#
loop_
_entity.id
_entity.type
_entity.pdbx_description
1 polymer ?
#
loop_
_entity_poly.entity_id
_entity_poly.type
_entity_poly.pdbx_seq_one_letter_code
_entity_poly.pdbx_strand_id
1 'polypeptide(L)'
;LFPTFEHQSKEYIQPDYINNLDIILQHQLTTPYHPTANSGRNKITSYAKVIDIKEVNDKSILRKLEKYHIWNDRYVNLRMDYNPKKPISVLLLRVYKMNNPLEVDIKREWAGCRSWVSIEFEFPQLITNNTNSRDNNDNSLHLPHVQQEQPVIEDLKFNQIAAEIKEVLN
;
A
#
# COMPACT_ATOMS: atom_id res chain seq x y z
N LEU A 1 -11.03 -4.60 0.75
CA LEU A 1 -10.98 -3.47 -0.20
C LEU A 1 -12.10 -2.49 0.11
N PHE A 2 -11.97 -1.86 1.27
CA PHE A 2 -12.78 -0.74 1.75
C PHE A 2 -11.78 0.13 2.50
N PRO A 3 -11.99 1.45 2.57
CA PRO A 3 -11.31 2.20 3.62
C PRO A 3 -11.88 1.71 4.96
N THR A 4 -11.31 0.65 5.51
CA THR A 4 -11.67 0.11 6.81
C THR A 4 -10.96 0.98 7.84
N PHE A 5 -11.61 2.08 8.21
CA PHE A 5 -11.16 2.91 9.34
C PHE A 5 -11.45 2.26 10.70
N GLU A 6 -12.00 1.04 10.66
CA GLU A 6 -12.16 0.19 11.83
C GLU A 6 -10.81 0.00 12.53
N HIS A 7 -10.80 0.29 13.83
CA HIS A 7 -9.64 0.18 14.73
C HIS A 7 -8.48 1.16 14.47
N GLN A 8 -8.68 2.23 13.71
CA GLN A 8 -7.72 3.34 13.64
C GLN A 8 -7.83 4.19 14.93
N SER A 9 -6.88 4.03 15.86
CA SER A 9 -6.82 4.83 17.09
C SER A 9 -5.65 5.81 17.05
N LYS A 10 -5.93 7.08 17.33
CA LYS A 10 -4.89 8.14 17.46
C LYS A 10 -3.83 7.77 18.49
N GLU A 11 -4.20 6.98 19.49
CA GLU A 11 -3.30 6.55 20.55
C GLU A 11 -2.20 5.57 20.09
N TYR A 12 -2.32 5.01 18.88
CA TYR A 12 -1.44 3.97 18.31
C TYR A 12 -0.57 4.45 17.16
N ILE A 13 -0.75 5.69 16.71
CA ILE A 13 0.06 6.31 15.65
C ILE A 13 1.04 7.33 16.24
N GLN A 14 2.11 7.62 15.51
CA GLN A 14 3.07 8.65 15.89
C GLN A 14 2.42 10.05 15.75
N PRO A 15 2.86 11.05 16.55
CA PRO A 15 2.26 12.39 16.58
C PRO A 15 2.15 13.05 15.20
N ASP A 16 3.16 12.88 14.35
CA ASP A 16 3.25 13.50 13.03
C ASP A 16 2.14 13.04 12.06
N TYR A 17 1.47 11.91 12.34
CA TYR A 17 0.41 11.37 11.49
C TYR A 17 -1.00 11.61 12.05
N ILE A 18 -1.14 12.16 13.26
CA ILE A 18 -2.46 12.36 13.89
C ILE A 18 -3.35 13.29 13.05
N ASN A 19 -2.79 14.40 12.57
CA ASN A 19 -3.53 15.35 11.74
C ASN A 19 -3.95 14.72 10.40
N ASN A 20 -3.10 13.86 9.83
CA ASN A 20 -3.44 13.15 8.60
C ASN A 20 -4.62 12.19 8.82
N LEU A 21 -4.63 11.48 9.96
CA LEU A 21 -5.76 10.63 10.33
C LEU A 21 -7.06 11.45 10.47
N ASP A 22 -6.99 12.64 11.09
CA ASP A 22 -8.15 13.53 11.21
C ASP A 22 -8.72 13.97 9.86
N ILE A 23 -7.85 14.39 8.94
CA ILE A 23 -8.25 14.78 7.58
C ILE A 23 -8.92 13.61 6.86
N ILE A 24 -8.35 12.41 6.99
CA ILE A 24 -8.86 11.20 6.34
C ILE A 24 -10.25 10.82 6.91
N LEU A 25 -10.43 10.86 8.24
CA LEU A 25 -11.71 10.57 8.90
C LEU A 25 -12.76 11.63 8.56
N GLN A 26 -12.38 12.91 8.51
CA GLN A 26 -13.31 13.98 8.14
C GLN A 26 -13.75 13.87 6.68
N HIS A 27 -12.83 13.57 5.76
CA HIS A 27 -13.16 13.34 4.35
C HIS A 27 -14.15 12.18 4.18
N GLN A 28 -14.02 11.11 4.96
CA GLN A 28 -14.97 10.00 4.95
C GLN A 28 -16.40 10.45 5.33
N LEU A 29 -16.53 11.28 6.38
CA LEU A 29 -17.83 11.76 6.85
C LEU A 29 -18.51 12.70 5.86
N THR A 30 -17.74 13.41 5.03
CA THR A 30 -18.24 14.41 4.09
C THR A 30 -18.39 13.91 2.66
N THR A 31 -17.86 12.73 2.34
CA THR A 31 -18.07 12.09 1.03
C THR A 31 -19.51 11.56 0.88
N PRO A 32 -20.31 12.04 -0.09
CA PRO A 32 -21.73 11.67 -0.24
C PRO A 32 -21.97 10.20 -0.62
N TYR A 33 -20.93 9.52 -1.13
CA TYR A 33 -21.00 8.16 -1.65
C TYR A 33 -19.95 7.31 -0.95
N HIS A 34 -20.28 6.76 0.21
CA HIS A 34 -19.44 5.77 0.87
C HIS A 34 -19.82 4.37 0.36
N PRO A 35 -18.92 3.64 -0.30
CA PRO A 35 -19.20 2.27 -0.71
C PRO A 35 -19.47 1.43 0.54
N THR A 36 -20.58 0.70 0.58
CA THR A 36 -20.90 -0.18 1.71
C THR A 36 -20.38 -1.58 1.43
N ALA A 37 -20.24 -2.40 2.48
CA ALA A 37 -19.79 -3.79 2.35
C ALA A 37 -20.58 -4.62 1.32
N ASN A 38 -21.80 -4.19 0.97
CA ASN A 38 -22.75 -4.94 0.16
C ASN A 38 -23.15 -4.26 -1.16
N SER A 39 -22.72 -3.02 -1.41
CA SER A 39 -23.08 -2.29 -2.62
C SER A 39 -22.20 -1.05 -2.84
N GLY A 40 -21.89 -0.78 -4.11
CA GLY A 40 -21.22 0.43 -4.55
C GLY A 40 -19.99 0.13 -5.40
N ARG A 41 -19.26 1.19 -5.76
CA ARG A 41 -17.98 1.10 -6.45
C ARG A 41 -16.87 1.62 -5.57
N ASN A 42 -15.74 0.92 -5.53
CA ASN A 42 -14.53 1.38 -4.87
C ASN A 42 -13.49 1.77 -5.91
N LYS A 43 -12.71 2.80 -5.60
CA LYS A 43 -11.67 3.35 -6.46
C LYS A 43 -10.29 2.99 -5.91
N ILE A 44 -9.56 2.15 -6.63
CA ILE A 44 -8.17 1.78 -6.30
C ILE A 44 -7.24 2.76 -7.01
N THR A 45 -6.53 3.59 -6.22
CA THR A 45 -5.67 4.66 -6.73
C THR A 45 -4.18 4.36 -6.62
N SER A 46 -3.81 3.24 -6.00
CA SER A 46 -2.41 2.87 -5.75
C SER A 46 -2.29 1.36 -5.58
N TYR A 47 -1.11 0.84 -5.86
CA TYR A 47 -0.73 -0.55 -5.56
C TYR A 47 0.69 -0.59 -5.02
N ALA A 48 1.08 -1.72 -4.45
CA ALA A 48 2.42 -1.93 -3.95
C ALA A 48 2.99 -3.28 -4.41
N LYS A 49 4.28 -3.30 -4.71
CA LYS A 49 5.06 -4.53 -4.87
C LYS A 49 5.72 -4.84 -3.53
N VAL A 50 5.59 -6.08 -3.06
CA VAL A 50 6.36 -6.57 -1.92
C VAL A 50 7.78 -6.84 -2.39
N ILE A 51 8.74 -6.08 -1.87
CA ILE A 51 10.15 -6.17 -2.26
C ILE A 51 10.90 -7.14 -1.36
N ASP A 52 10.51 -7.21 -0.09
CA ASP A 52 11.12 -8.10 0.89
C ASP A 52 10.16 -8.39 2.04
N ILE A 53 10.34 -9.53 2.71
CA ILE A 53 9.58 -9.95 3.89
C ILE A 53 10.56 -10.54 4.90
N LYS A 54 10.56 -9.99 6.12
CA LYS A 54 11.38 -10.49 7.22
C LYS A 54 10.53 -10.72 8.47
N GLU A 55 10.72 -11.85 9.11
CA GLU A 55 10.15 -12.12 10.43
C GLU A 55 11.05 -11.56 11.53
N VAL A 56 10.47 -10.80 12.46
CA VAL A 56 11.18 -10.13 13.56
C VAL A 56 10.51 -10.47 14.88
N ASN A 57 11.29 -10.95 15.83
CA ASN A 57 10.87 -11.23 17.21
C ASN A 57 11.56 -10.31 18.24
N ASP A 58 12.46 -9.43 17.80
CA ASP A 58 13.15 -8.46 18.66
C ASP A 58 12.54 -7.06 18.56
N LYS A 59 12.05 -6.56 19.70
CA LYS A 59 11.52 -5.20 19.85
C LYS A 59 12.56 -4.13 19.52
N SER A 60 13.84 -4.39 19.77
CA SER A 60 14.93 -3.45 19.50
C SER A 60 15.10 -3.19 18.00
N ILE A 61 14.91 -4.21 17.17
CA ILE A 61 14.94 -4.11 15.71
C ILE A 61 13.75 -3.29 15.22
N LEU A 62 12.54 -3.57 15.70
CA LEU A 62 11.35 -2.81 15.30
C LEU A 62 11.44 -1.33 15.69
N ARG A 63 12.02 -1.02 16.86
CA ARG A 63 12.24 0.37 17.27
C ARG A 63 13.19 1.12 16.33
N LYS A 64 14.23 0.47 15.79
CA LYS A 64 15.11 1.09 14.78
C LYS A 64 14.38 1.39 13.47
N LEU A 65 13.25 0.73 13.22
CA LEU A 65 12.41 0.94 12.03
C LEU A 65 11.32 2.01 12.23
N GLU A 66 11.24 2.65 13.40
CA GLU A 66 10.19 3.61 13.77
C GLU A 66 9.98 4.69 12.70
N LYS A 67 11.06 5.24 12.13
CA LYS A 67 11.00 6.29 11.11
C LYS A 67 10.40 5.85 9.76
N TYR A 68 10.16 4.56 9.55
CA TYR A 68 9.66 4.01 8.28
C TYR A 68 8.20 3.55 8.34
N HIS A 69 7.54 3.68 9.49
CA HIS A 69 6.12 3.33 9.65
C HIS A 69 5.39 4.37 10.50
N ILE A 70 4.05 4.35 10.46
CA ILE A 70 3.23 5.33 11.17
C ILE A 70 2.95 4.98 12.63
N TRP A 71 3.21 3.73 13.03
CA TRP A 71 2.86 3.22 14.35
C TRP A 71 3.80 3.73 15.43
N ASN A 72 3.27 4.01 16.62
CA ASN A 72 4.09 4.34 17.78
C ASN A 72 4.55 3.09 18.55
N ASP A 73 5.51 3.29 19.46
CA ASP A 73 6.07 2.22 20.30
C ASP A 73 4.99 1.46 21.09
N ARG A 74 3.92 2.13 21.55
CA ARG A 74 2.84 1.48 22.31
C ARG A 74 2.14 0.43 21.45
N TYR A 75 1.81 0.76 20.19
CA TYR A 75 1.15 -0.18 19.29
C TYR A 75 2.05 -1.34 18.88
N VAL A 76 3.32 -1.05 18.54
CA VAL A 76 4.28 -2.10 18.18
C VAL A 76 4.45 -3.11 19.32
N ASN A 77 4.62 -2.61 20.56
CA ASN A 77 4.73 -3.47 21.74
C ASN A 77 3.47 -4.30 21.98
N LEU A 78 2.29 -3.68 21.89
CA LEU A 78 1.01 -4.38 22.03
C LEU A 78 0.89 -5.56 21.04
N ARG A 79 1.31 -5.37 19.78
CA ARG A 79 1.28 -6.42 18.76
C ARG A 79 2.29 -7.53 19.01
N MET A 80 3.49 -7.18 19.48
CA MET A 80 4.53 -8.14 19.87
C MET A 80 4.11 -8.98 21.07
N ASP A 81 3.49 -8.35 22.07
CA ASP A 81 3.10 -9.00 23.32
C ASP A 81 1.81 -9.83 23.20
N TYR A 82 1.00 -9.61 22.15
CA TYR A 82 -0.22 -10.38 21.89
C TYR A 82 0.05 -11.88 21.67
N ASN A 83 1.14 -12.23 20.97
CA ASN A 83 1.59 -13.61 20.82
C ASN A 83 3.11 -13.69 20.71
N PRO A 84 3.84 -13.67 21.85
CA PRO A 84 5.31 -13.59 21.86
C PRO A 84 6.03 -14.76 21.18
N LYS A 85 5.32 -15.88 20.95
CA LYS A 85 5.86 -17.06 20.26
C LYS A 85 5.83 -16.91 18.74
N LYS A 86 5.08 -15.93 18.21
CA LYS A 86 5.00 -15.67 16.77
C LYS A 86 5.73 -14.39 16.44
N PRO A 87 6.68 -14.41 15.48
CA PRO A 87 7.32 -13.18 15.03
C PRO A 87 6.31 -12.27 14.33
N ILE A 88 6.61 -10.98 14.29
CA ILE A 88 5.93 -10.02 13.43
C ILE A 88 6.60 -10.04 12.06
N SER A 89 5.81 -10.09 11.00
CA SER A 89 6.31 -9.90 9.63
C SER A 89 6.48 -8.41 9.33
N VAL A 90 7.70 -8.02 8.95
CA VAL A 90 8.03 -6.71 8.38
C VAL A 90 8.05 -6.86 6.87
N LEU A 91 7.25 -6.04 6.18
CA LEU A 91 7.18 -6.03 4.71
C LEU A 91 7.79 -4.73 4.19
N LEU A 92 8.77 -4.84 3.29
CA LEU A 92 9.29 -3.71 2.53
C LEU A 92 8.47 -3.57 1.24
N LEU A 93 7.81 -2.42 1.07
CA LEU A 93 6.89 -2.18 -0.03
C LEU A 93 7.42 -1.10 -0.99
N ARG A 94 7.35 -1.37 -2.29
CA ARG A 94 7.48 -0.36 -3.35
C ARG A 94 6.08 0.07 -3.77
N VAL A 95 5.68 1.28 -3.39
CA VAL A 95 4.33 1.81 -3.63
C VAL A 95 4.31 2.68 -4.88
N TYR A 96 3.27 2.51 -5.69
CA TYR A 96 3.02 3.25 -6.91
C TYR A 96 1.63 3.87 -6.89
N LYS A 97 1.54 5.11 -7.34
CA LYS A 97 0.27 5.75 -7.70
C LYS A 97 -0.13 5.27 -9.09
N MET A 98 -1.43 5.07 -9.23
CA MET A 98 -2.06 4.70 -10.49
C MET A 98 -2.49 5.95 -11.24
N ASN A 99 -1.97 6.17 -12.45
CA ASN A 99 -2.41 7.26 -13.32
C ASN A 99 -3.89 7.16 -13.67
N ASN A 100 -4.33 5.94 -13.96
CA ASN A 100 -5.73 5.61 -14.16
C ASN A 100 -6.17 4.75 -12.97
N PRO A 101 -6.87 5.34 -11.97
CA PRO A 101 -7.45 4.57 -10.88
C PRO A 101 -8.43 3.52 -11.41
N LEU A 102 -8.43 2.36 -10.77
CA LEU A 102 -9.34 1.26 -11.11
C LEU A 102 -10.64 1.40 -10.32
N GLU A 103 -11.76 1.50 -11.03
CA GLU A 103 -13.10 1.40 -10.46
C GLU A 103 -13.52 -0.08 -10.37
N VAL A 104 -13.83 -0.55 -9.17
CA VAL A 104 -14.19 -1.94 -8.88
C VAL A 104 -15.59 -2.00 -8.27
N ASP A 105 -16.49 -2.75 -8.89
CA ASP A 105 -17.79 -3.06 -8.30
C ASP A 105 -17.62 -3.94 -7.06
N ILE A 106 -18.21 -3.51 -5.94
CA ILE A 106 -18.22 -4.32 -4.72
C ILE A 106 -19.19 -5.47 -4.88
N LYS A 107 -18.66 -6.68 -4.76
CA LYS A 107 -19.45 -7.91 -4.85
C LYS A 107 -19.90 -8.36 -3.45
N ARG A 108 -21.12 -8.87 -3.32
CA ARG A 108 -21.68 -9.31 -2.03
C ARG A 108 -20.84 -10.42 -1.39
N GLU A 109 -20.20 -11.27 -2.18
CA GLU A 109 -19.32 -12.33 -1.70
C GLU A 109 -18.06 -11.82 -0.97
N TRP A 110 -17.71 -10.54 -1.15
CA TRP A 110 -16.60 -9.88 -0.46
C TRP A 110 -16.97 -9.40 0.95
N ALA A 111 -18.25 -9.39 1.30
CA ALA A 111 -18.72 -9.00 2.61
C ALA A 111 -18.24 -9.96 3.72
N GLY A 112 -18.21 -9.47 4.96
CA GLY A 112 -17.79 -10.21 6.15
C GLY A 112 -16.30 -10.10 6.45
N CYS A 113 -15.80 -10.94 7.36
CA CYS A 113 -14.44 -10.90 7.89
C CYS A 113 -13.41 -11.52 6.93
N ARG A 114 -13.30 -10.99 5.69
CA ARG A 114 -12.28 -11.39 4.73
C ARG A 114 -11.11 -10.42 4.75
N SER A 115 -9.91 -10.93 5.02
CA SER A 115 -8.68 -10.13 4.97
C SER A 115 -8.19 -9.87 3.54
N TRP A 116 -8.56 -10.73 2.59
CA TRP A 116 -8.13 -10.66 1.19
C TRP A 116 -9.28 -11.00 0.25
N VAL A 117 -9.36 -10.27 -0.86
CA VAL A 117 -10.30 -10.54 -1.96
C VAL A 117 -9.53 -10.52 -3.27
N SER A 118 -9.77 -11.50 -4.12
CA SER A 118 -9.19 -11.53 -5.46
C SER A 118 -9.98 -10.59 -6.36
N ILE A 119 -9.27 -9.70 -7.04
CA ILE A 119 -9.82 -8.81 -8.05
C ILE A 119 -9.17 -9.20 -9.36
N GLU A 120 -9.98 -9.71 -10.28
CA GLU A 120 -9.55 -9.92 -11.65
C GLU A 120 -9.55 -8.56 -12.35
N PHE A 121 -8.38 -8.12 -12.77
CA PHE A 121 -8.22 -6.89 -13.53
C PHE A 121 -7.11 -7.07 -14.55
N GLU A 122 -7.38 -6.66 -15.78
CA GLU A 122 -6.36 -6.56 -16.82
C GLU A 122 -5.57 -5.28 -16.60
N PHE A 123 -4.32 -5.40 -16.16
CA PHE A 123 -3.42 -4.25 -16.19
C PHE A 123 -3.28 -3.79 -17.65
N PRO A 124 -3.58 -2.52 -17.97
CA PRO A 124 -3.22 -1.98 -19.27
C PRO A 124 -1.72 -2.19 -19.46
N GLN A 125 -1.36 -2.87 -20.55
CA GLN A 125 -0.04 -3.43 -20.81
C GLN A 125 1.10 -2.54 -20.27
N LEU A 126 1.87 -3.08 -19.33
CA LEU A 126 3.11 -2.47 -18.85
C LEU A 126 4.14 -2.58 -19.99
N ILE A 127 4.32 -1.51 -20.77
CA ILE A 127 5.42 -1.50 -21.75
C ILE A 127 6.73 -1.38 -20.96
N THR A 128 7.41 -2.50 -20.75
CA THR A 128 8.83 -2.49 -20.42
C THR A 128 9.58 -2.14 -21.70
N ASN A 129 10.04 -0.90 -21.80
CA ASN A 129 10.88 -0.47 -22.92
C ASN A 129 12.24 -1.18 -22.84
N ASN A 130 12.29 -2.42 -23.33
CA ASN A 130 13.54 -3.11 -23.64
C ASN A 130 13.83 -2.86 -25.12
N THR A 131 14.25 -1.64 -25.46
CA THR A 131 14.59 -1.27 -26.83
C THR A 131 15.92 -1.92 -27.22
N ASN A 132 15.87 -3.13 -27.75
CA ASN A 132 16.89 -3.64 -28.64
C ASN A 132 16.31 -3.81 -30.05
N SER A 133 16.79 -2.96 -30.96
CA SER A 133 16.85 -3.15 -32.41
C SER A 133 15.57 -2.96 -33.25
N ARG A 134 15.62 -1.87 -34.03
CA ARG A 134 15.32 -1.75 -35.48
C ARG A 134 13.98 -2.33 -35.96
N ASP A 135 13.03 -1.43 -36.23
CA ASP A 135 12.50 -1.27 -37.58
C ASP A 135 11.75 0.07 -37.71
N ASN A 136 12.06 0.78 -38.79
CA ASN A 136 11.33 1.96 -39.24
C ASN A 136 10.03 1.48 -39.88
N ASN A 137 8.88 1.91 -39.38
CA ASN A 137 7.78 2.44 -40.20
C ASN A 137 6.60 2.89 -39.36
N ASP A 138 6.07 4.02 -39.80
CA ASP A 138 4.95 4.80 -39.29
C ASP A 138 3.66 3.96 -39.12
N ASN A 139 3.14 4.00 -37.89
CA ASN A 139 1.72 4.06 -37.59
C ASN A 139 1.63 4.36 -36.09
N SER A 140 1.40 5.63 -35.74
CA SER A 140 1.06 6.02 -34.36
C SER A 140 -0.31 5.42 -33.99
N LEU A 141 -0.27 4.13 -33.63
CA LEU A 141 -1.38 3.42 -33.01
C LEU A 141 -1.62 4.12 -31.68
N HIS A 142 -2.76 4.77 -31.54
CA HIS A 142 -3.19 5.37 -30.28
C HIS A 142 -3.34 4.23 -29.26
N LEU A 143 -2.26 3.94 -28.52
CA LEU A 143 -2.23 2.88 -27.53
C LEU A 143 -3.26 3.20 -26.45
N PRO A 144 -4.21 2.30 -26.16
CA PRO A 144 -5.18 2.54 -25.10
C PRO A 144 -4.44 2.57 -23.76
N HIS A 145 -4.46 3.75 -23.13
CA HIS A 145 -4.21 3.99 -21.69
C HIS A 145 -3.08 3.17 -21.07
N VAL A 146 -1.82 3.45 -21.42
CA VAL A 146 -0.67 2.89 -20.71
C VAL A 146 -0.73 3.28 -19.23
N GLN A 147 -0.75 2.29 -18.34
CA GLN A 147 -0.63 2.53 -16.91
C GLN A 147 0.84 2.84 -16.59
N GLN A 148 1.20 4.11 -16.58
CA GLN A 148 2.53 4.51 -16.15
C GLN A 148 2.65 4.28 -14.64
N GLU A 149 3.62 3.47 -14.22
CA GLU A 149 3.94 3.30 -12.80
C GLU A 149 4.53 4.61 -12.28
N GLN A 150 3.77 5.38 -11.49
CA GLN A 150 4.30 6.57 -10.84
C GLN A 150 4.72 6.22 -9.41
N PRO A 151 6.02 6.03 -9.14
CA PRO A 151 6.45 5.69 -7.81
C PRO A 151 6.13 6.79 -6.79
N VAL A 152 5.68 6.41 -5.60
CA VAL A 152 5.39 7.39 -4.52
C VAL A 152 6.68 8.06 -4.02
N ILE A 153 7.79 7.34 -4.09
CA ILE A 153 9.14 7.79 -3.71
C ILE A 153 10.06 7.54 -4.90
N GLU A 154 10.83 8.52 -5.35
CA GLU A 154 11.78 8.35 -6.45
C GLU A 154 12.76 7.19 -6.25
N ASP A 155 13.16 6.52 -7.34
CA ASP A 155 13.95 5.28 -7.31
C ASP A 155 15.23 5.40 -6.49
N LEU A 156 16.00 6.48 -6.66
CA LEU A 156 17.24 6.70 -5.92
C LEU A 156 17.00 6.74 -4.41
N LYS A 157 15.98 7.51 -3.99
CA LYS A 157 15.62 7.65 -2.58
C LYS A 157 15.03 6.36 -2.02
N PHE A 158 14.23 5.64 -2.82
CA PHE A 158 13.70 4.35 -2.44
C PHE A 158 14.83 3.34 -2.20
N ASN A 159 15.80 3.24 -3.10
CA ASN A 159 16.93 2.33 -2.97
C ASN A 159 17.79 2.62 -1.73
N GLN A 160 18.00 3.90 -1.41
CA GLN A 160 18.67 4.31 -0.18
C GLN A 160 17.91 3.85 1.06
N ILE A 161 16.61 4.17 1.15
CA ILE A 161 15.75 3.75 2.27
C ILE A 161 15.70 2.23 2.39
N ALA A 162 15.56 1.52 1.27
CA ALA A 162 15.54 0.06 1.24
C ALA A 162 16.86 -0.55 1.74
N ALA A 163 18.00 0.04 1.40
CA ALA A 163 19.30 -0.40 1.91
C ALA A 163 19.41 -0.18 3.42
N GLU A 164 19.00 0.99 3.94
CA GLU A 164 18.98 1.27 5.39
C GLU A 164 18.07 0.29 6.15
N ILE A 165 16.87 0.01 5.63
CA ILE A 165 15.94 -0.95 6.25
C ILE A 165 16.55 -2.35 6.26
N LYS A 166 17.19 -2.77 5.16
CA LYS A 166 17.86 -4.08 5.08
C LYS A 166 19.03 -4.20 6.05
N GLU A 167 19.79 -3.13 6.25
CA GLU A 167 20.86 -3.10 7.26
C GLU A 167 20.32 -3.30 8.68
N VAL A 168 19.16 -2.72 8.99
CA VAL A 168 18.50 -2.90 10.30
C VAL A 168 17.93 -4.31 10.48
N LEU A 169 17.49 -4.95 9.39
CA LEU A 169 16.84 -6.28 9.39
C LEU A 169 17.81 -7.47 9.30
N ASN A 170 19.09 -7.21 9.02
CA ASN A 170 20.16 -8.20 8.98
C ASN A 170 20.75 -8.45 10.37
#